data_AF-A0A1S9URG7-F1
#
_entry.id   AF-A0A1S9URG7-F1
#
_cell.length_a   1.000
_cell.length_b   1.000
_cell.length_c   1.000
_cell.angle_alpha   90.00
_cell.angle_beta   90.00
_cell.angle_gamma   90.00
#
_symmetry.space_group_name_H-M   'P 1'
#
loop_
_entity.id
_entity.type
_entity.pdbx_description
1 polymer ?
#
loop_
_entity_poly.entity_id
_entity_poly.type
_entity_poly.pdbx_seq_one_letter_code
_entity_poly.pdbx_strand_id
1 'polypeptide(L)'
;MVKKNRIGTFISILIPVLLIIFNVNFIYKITLTVIPGLSIFLPIFLCPIGFLLAILSHIVDKNTGAKIGIILNVIVFLIPFIWMIYCSYDHHALDSLV
;
A
#
# COMPACT_ATOMS: atom_id res chain seq x y z
N MET A 1 -15.91 30.62 5.38
CA MET A 1 -15.16 29.84 4.37
C MET A 1 -14.32 28.79 5.10
N VAL A 2 -14.85 27.58 5.28
CA VAL A 2 -14.07 26.48 5.86
C VAL A 2 -13.00 26.11 4.85
N LYS A 3 -11.72 26.20 5.25
CA LYS A 3 -10.56 25.85 4.42
C LYS A 3 -10.79 24.42 3.91
N LYS A 4 -10.89 24.24 2.59
CA LYS A 4 -10.99 22.93 1.93
C LYS A 4 -9.87 22.05 2.48
N ASN A 5 -10.20 21.00 3.24
CA ASN A 5 -9.22 20.26 4.04
C ASN A 5 -8.47 19.26 3.14
N ARG A 6 -7.74 19.80 2.14
CA ARG A 6 -7.02 19.02 1.12
C ARG A 6 -5.88 18.18 1.70
N ILE A 7 -5.45 18.48 2.92
CA ILE A 7 -4.36 17.81 3.61
C ILE A 7 -4.67 16.33 3.79
N GLY A 8 -5.90 15.97 4.20
CA GLY A 8 -6.31 14.57 4.36
C GLY A 8 -6.28 13.78 3.04
N THR A 9 -6.74 14.39 1.95
CA THR A 9 -6.63 13.80 0.61
C THR A 9 -5.16 13.62 0.19
N PHE A 10 -4.33 14.62 0.45
CA PHE A 10 -2.92 14.60 0.07
C PHE A 10 -2.15 13.50 0.81
N ILE A 11 -2.34 13.40 2.13
CA ILE A 11 -1.74 12.35 2.96
C ILE A 11 -2.22 10.97 2.52
N SER A 12 -3.52 10.82 2.25
CA SER A 12 -4.11 9.55 1.80
C SER A 12 -3.55 9.04 0.47
N ILE A 13 -3.14 9.93 -0.44
CA ILE A 13 -2.47 9.56 -1.71
C ILE A 13 -0.97 9.38 -1.49
N LEU A 14 -0.35 10.20 -0.63
CA LEU A 14 1.09 10.15 -0.38
C LEU A 14 1.52 8.83 0.28
N ILE A 15 0.73 8.31 1.23
CA ILE A 15 0.98 7.02 1.90
C ILE A 15 1.14 5.86 0.89
N PRO A 16 0.15 5.53 0.03
CA PRO A 16 0.27 4.44 -0.92
C PRO A 16 1.37 4.68 -1.96
N VAL A 17 1.63 5.92 -2.38
CA VAL A 17 2.72 6.24 -3.32
C VAL A 17 4.09 5.91 -2.71
N LEU A 18 4.33 6.32 -1.47
CA LEU A 18 5.57 5.99 -0.76
C LEU A 18 5.73 4.47 -0.56
N LEU A 19 4.63 3.78 -0.25
CA LEU A 19 4.62 2.32 -0.12
C LEU A 19 4.93 1.62 -1.45
N ILE A 20 4.40 2.10 -2.58
CA ILE A 20 4.72 1.56 -3.91
C ILE A 20 6.23 1.68 -4.16
N ILE A 21 6.82 2.85 -3.89
CA ILE A 21 8.26 3.08 -4.06
C ILE A 21 9.06 2.09 -3.19
N PHE A 22 8.64 1.88 -1.94
CA PHE A 22 9.28 0.91 -1.03
C PHE A 22 9.18 -0.53 -1.56
N ASN A 23 8.02 -0.95 -2.05
CA ASN A 23 7.79 -2.29 -2.58
C ASN A 23 8.56 -2.54 -3.88
N VAL A 24 8.59 -1.57 -4.79
CA VAL A 24 9.39 -1.62 -6.02
C VAL A 24 10.87 -1.72 -5.70
N ASN A 25 11.39 -0.87 -4.79
CA ASN A 25 12.78 -0.96 -4.37
C ASN A 25 13.14 -2.32 -3.77
N PHE A 26 12.22 -2.95 -3.05
CA PHE A 26 12.38 -4.29 -2.50
C PHE A 26 12.42 -5.37 -3.60
N ILE A 27 11.44 -5.39 -4.50
CA ILE A 27 11.31 -6.39 -5.58
C ILE A 27 12.54 -6.36 -6.50
N TYR A 28 13.00 -5.16 -6.88
CA TYR A 28 14.14 -5.00 -7.77
C TYR A 28 15.50 -5.01 -7.05
N LYS A 29 15.52 -5.20 -5.73
CA LYS A 29 16.75 -5.21 -4.89
C LYS A 29 17.65 -3.97 -5.11
N ILE A 30 17.05 -2.81 -5.40
CA ILE A 30 17.77 -1.57 -5.73
C ILE A 30 18.49 -1.02 -4.48
N THR A 31 17.95 -1.26 -3.28
CA THR A 31 18.56 -0.84 -2.00
C THR A 31 18.55 -2.02 -1.03
N LEU A 32 19.72 -2.31 -0.41
CA LEU A 32 19.84 -3.24 0.72
C LEU A 32 19.05 -2.69 1.91
N THR A 33 17.76 -2.95 1.96
CA THR A 33 16.98 -2.76 3.18
C THR A 33 17.36 -3.87 4.14
N VAL A 34 17.83 -3.49 5.33
CA VAL A 34 18.37 -4.40 6.37
C VAL A 34 17.32 -5.41 6.86
N ILE A 35 16.03 -5.18 6.58
CA ILE A 35 14.92 -6.04 6.97
C ILE A 35 14.04 -6.31 5.73
N PRO A 36 14.30 -7.39 4.96
CA PRO A 36 13.60 -7.67 3.71
C PRO A 36 12.08 -7.84 3.88
N GLY A 37 11.62 -8.37 5.02
CA GLY A 37 10.18 -8.52 5.28
C GLY A 37 9.45 -7.19 5.50
N LEU A 38 10.13 -6.16 6.05
CA LEU A 38 9.47 -4.96 6.53
C LEU A 38 8.75 -4.18 5.41
N SER A 39 9.34 -4.15 4.21
CA SER A 39 8.78 -3.43 3.06
C SER A 39 7.45 -4.03 2.58
N ILE A 40 7.33 -5.36 2.63
CA ILE A 40 6.12 -6.09 2.23
C ILE A 40 5.05 -6.01 3.31
N PHE A 41 5.42 -6.06 4.60
CA PHE A 41 4.43 -5.98 5.68
C PHE A 41 3.94 -4.54 5.95
N LEU A 42 4.71 -3.51 5.60
CA LEU A 42 4.34 -2.10 5.81
C LEU A 42 2.97 -1.71 5.21
N PRO A 43 2.65 -2.07 3.95
CA PRO A 43 1.33 -1.84 3.37
C PRO A 43 0.17 -2.36 4.21
N ILE A 44 0.32 -3.50 4.90
CA ILE A 44 -0.75 -4.10 5.72
C ILE A 44 -1.14 -3.17 6.87
N PHE A 45 -0.19 -2.41 7.43
CA PHE A 45 -0.46 -1.51 8.55
C PHE A 45 -0.80 -0.08 8.10
N LEU A 46 -0.10 0.45 7.09
CA LEU A 46 -0.28 1.85 6.69
C LEU A 46 -1.42 2.06 5.69
N CYS A 47 -1.73 1.11 4.80
CA CYS A 47 -2.84 1.28 3.85
C CYS A 47 -4.22 1.37 4.53
N PRO A 48 -4.53 0.60 5.60
CA PRO A 48 -5.80 0.79 6.33
C PRO A 48 -5.94 2.19 6.92
N ILE A 49 -4.84 2.75 7.45
CA ILE A 49 -4.80 4.12 7.96
C ILE A 49 -5.05 5.10 6.80
N GLY A 50 -4.32 4.96 5.69
CA GLY A 50 -4.49 5.80 4.50
C GLY A 50 -5.88 5.72 3.88
N PHE A 51 -6.49 4.54 3.91
CA PHE A 51 -7.87 4.27 3.47
C PHE A 51 -8.90 4.95 4.38
N LEU A 52 -8.73 4.87 5.69
CA LEU A 52 -9.62 5.54 6.65
C LEU A 52 -9.56 7.07 6.48
N LEU A 53 -8.36 7.65 6.32
CA LEU A 53 -8.20 9.06 5.98
C LEU A 53 -8.86 9.42 4.64
N ALA A 54 -8.77 8.54 3.65
CA ALA A 54 -9.40 8.71 2.34
C ALA A 54 -10.94 8.79 2.46
N ILE A 55 -11.54 7.88 3.22
CA ILE A 55 -12.98 7.83 3.47
C ILE A 55 -13.44 9.09 4.19
N LEU A 56 -12.76 9.47 5.29
CA LEU A 56 -13.09 10.68 6.04
C LEU A 56 -13.02 11.92 5.13
N SER A 57 -11.99 12.00 4.28
CA SER A 57 -11.86 13.08 3.30
C SER A 57 -12.93 13.03 2.21
N HIS A 58 -13.38 11.84 1.79
CA HIS A 58 -14.43 11.69 0.78
C HIS A 58 -15.81 12.08 1.32
N ILE A 59 -16.10 11.76 2.59
CA ILE A 59 -17.37 12.13 3.24
C ILE A 59 -17.47 13.65 3.40
N VAL A 60 -16.38 14.32 3.78
CA VAL A 60 -16.37 15.77 4.03
C VAL A 60 -16.38 16.60 2.75
N ASP A 61 -15.61 16.21 1.73
CA ASP A 61 -15.33 17.09 0.58
C ASP A 61 -15.69 16.46 -0.79
N LYS A 62 -16.27 15.25 -0.82
CA LYS A 62 -16.63 14.45 -2.03
C LYS A 62 -15.62 14.55 -3.19
N ASN A 63 -14.35 14.72 -2.86
CA ASN A 63 -13.32 15.06 -3.82
C ASN A 63 -12.94 13.82 -4.65
N THR A 64 -12.73 13.99 -5.95
CA THR A 64 -12.21 12.94 -6.84
C THR A 64 -10.87 12.41 -6.34
N GLY A 65 -10.03 13.28 -5.76
CA GLY A 65 -8.77 12.87 -5.14
C GLY A 65 -8.95 11.88 -3.98
N ALA A 66 -10.03 12.00 -3.21
CA ALA A 66 -10.31 11.07 -2.11
C ALA A 66 -10.73 9.70 -2.65
N LYS A 67 -11.49 9.63 -3.75
CA LYS A 67 -11.77 8.35 -4.44
C LYS A 67 -10.50 7.68 -4.94
N ILE A 68 -9.57 8.46 -5.51
CA ILE A 68 -8.27 7.96 -5.96
C ILE A 68 -7.47 7.41 -4.78
N GLY A 69 -7.44 8.13 -3.64
CA GLY A 69 -6.81 7.66 -2.41
C GLY A 69 -7.39 6.35 -1.89
N ILE A 70 -8.72 6.19 -1.91
CA ILE A 70 -9.41 4.93 -1.54
C ILE A 70 -8.93 3.79 -2.42
N ILE A 71 -9.01 3.95 -3.75
CA ILE A 71 -8.64 2.91 -4.72
C ILE A 71 -7.16 2.54 -4.60
N LEU A 72 -6.27 3.53 -4.51
CA LEU A 72 -4.82 3.31 -4.33
C LEU A 72 -4.50 2.53 -3.06
N ASN A 73 -5.07 2.90 -1.92
CA ASN A 73 -4.81 2.19 -0.67
C ASN A 73 -5.29 0.74 -0.73
N VAL A 74 -6.44 0.47 -1.35
CA VAL A 74 -6.94 -0.91 -1.52
C VAL A 74 -6.02 -1.74 -2.43
N ILE A 75 -5.61 -1.19 -3.57
CA ILE A 75 -4.73 -1.90 -4.51
C ILE A 75 -3.38 -2.21 -3.85
N VAL A 76 -2.77 -1.23 -3.20
CA VAL A 76 -1.46 -1.40 -2.54
C VAL A 76 -1.54 -2.34 -1.34
N PHE A 77 -2.66 -2.36 -0.63
CA PHE A 77 -2.93 -3.32 0.45
C PHE A 77 -2.96 -4.78 -0.05
N LEU A 78 -3.36 -5.03 -1.30
CA LEU A 78 -3.43 -6.40 -1.85
C LEU A 78 -2.06 -6.95 -2.29
N ILE A 79 -1.10 -6.09 -2.63
CA ILE A 79 0.26 -6.47 -3.06
C ILE A 79 0.91 -7.50 -2.11
N PRO A 80 0.97 -7.30 -0.78
CA PRO A 80 1.59 -8.28 0.11
C PRO A 80 0.89 -9.64 0.13
N PHE A 81 -0.42 -9.69 -0.06
CA PHE A 81 -1.14 -10.96 -0.15
C PHE A 81 -0.82 -11.70 -1.45
N ILE A 82 -0.75 -10.99 -2.57
CA ILE A 82 -0.33 -11.56 -3.85
C ILE A 82 1.09 -12.12 -3.74
N TRP A 83 2.00 -11.36 -3.11
CA TRP A 83 3.37 -11.81 -2.86
C TRP A 83 3.43 -13.06 -1.98
N MET A 84 2.65 -13.09 -0.89
CA MET A 84 2.58 -14.25 0.00
C MET A 84 2.05 -15.50 -0.70
N ILE A 85 1.01 -15.36 -1.53
CA ILE A 85 0.47 -16.47 -2.33
C ILE A 85 1.51 -16.96 -3.34
N TYR A 86 2.16 -16.05 -4.06
CA TYR A 86 3.20 -16.39 -5.02
C TYR A 86 4.36 -17.16 -4.36
N CYS A 87 4.85 -16.66 -3.22
CA CYS A 87 5.93 -17.31 -2.48
C CYS A 87 5.50 -18.68 -1.90
N SER A 88 4.26 -18.81 -1.44
CA SER A 88 3.72 -20.10 -0.97
C SER A 88 3.62 -21.13 -2.09
N TYR A 89 3.25 -20.70 -3.31
CA TYR A 89 3.14 -21.59 -4.46
C TYR A 89 4.52 -22.09 -4.93
N ASP A 90 5.51 -21.21 -4.92
CA ASP A 90 6.90 -21.54 -5.27
C ASP A 90 7.53 -22.54 -4.27
N HIS A 91 7.22 -22.38 -2.98
CA HIS A 91 7.70 -23.31 -1.95
C HIS A 91 7.12 -24.73 -2.09
N HIS A 92 5.84 -24.86 -2.46
CA HIS A 92 5.22 -26.15 -2.75
C HIS A 92 5.79 -26.83 -4.01
N ALA A 93 6.24 -26.06 -5.00
CA ALA A 93 6.92 -26.60 -6.17
C ALA A 93 8.31 -27.18 -5.83
N LEU A 94 9.00 -26.62 -4.83
CA LEU A 94 10.29 -27.13 -4.34
C LEU A 94 10.14 -28.44 -3.55
N ASP A 95 9.13 -28.53 -2.68
CA ASP A 95 8.88 -29.72 -1.86
C ASP A 95 8.36 -30.92 -2.68
N SER A 96 7.90 -30.68 -3.91
CA SER A 96 7.47 -31.72 -4.86
C SER A 96 8.63 -32.33 -5.66
N LEU A 97 9.83 -31.73 -5.56
CA LEU A 97 11.04 -32.08 -6.33
C LEU A 97 12.15 -32.70 -5.47
N VAL A 98 11.93 -32.88 -4.16
CA VAL A 98 12.81 -33.58 -3.20
C VAL A 98 12.16 -34.88 -2.77
#